data_AF-A0A8J7UGX7-F1
#
_entry.id   AF-A0A8J7UGX7-F1
#
_cell.length_a   1.000
_cell.length_b   1.000
_cell.length_c   1.000
_cell.angle_alpha   90.00
_cell.angle_beta   90.00
_cell.angle_gamma   90.00
#
_symmetry.space_group_name_H-M   'P 1'
#
loop_
_entity.id
_entity.type
_entity.pdbx_description
1 polymer ?
#
loop_
_entity_poly.entity_id
_entity_poly.type
_entity_poly.pdbx_seq_one_letter_code
_entity_poly.pdbx_strand_id
1 'polypeptide(L)'
;MPETARLSKRLIPCLDVRDGRLTKGVRFKGNVDIGDPVETARRYYEEGADEIVFYDITASSEARGIFLDVVERVAESIFIPFSVGGGLSSVEDMRAVLLAGAEKVSVNSAAVKDPYLISRGADAFGSQAIVVGMDVRKAGRTPGMPSGYEIVIHGGRIPMGLDAIAWARRC
;
A
#
# COMPACT_ATOMS: atom_id res chain seq x y z
N MET A 1 17.39 -2.43 34.83
CA MET A 1 16.88 -2.94 33.55
C MET A 1 16.97 -1.80 32.55
N PRO A 2 17.60 -1.95 31.38
CA PRO A 2 17.60 -0.87 30.41
C PRO A 2 16.17 -0.71 29.90
N GLU A 3 15.68 0.51 29.98
CA GLU A 3 14.43 0.96 29.37
C GLU A 3 14.47 0.56 27.90
N THR A 4 13.67 -0.43 27.50
CA THR A 4 13.53 -0.82 26.10
C THR A 4 13.18 0.43 25.31
N ALA A 5 14.06 0.89 24.42
CA ALA A 5 13.82 2.04 23.58
C ALA A 5 12.47 1.89 22.88
N ARG A 6 11.46 2.62 23.36
CA ARG A 6 10.10 2.50 22.86
C ARG A 6 10.00 3.40 21.64
N LEU A 7 9.97 2.80 20.45
CA LEU A 7 9.71 3.53 19.20
C LEU A 7 8.42 4.36 19.35
N SER A 8 8.45 5.59 18.82
CA SER A 8 7.28 6.47 18.79
C SER A 8 6.14 5.84 17.97
N LYS A 9 4.91 6.28 18.25
CA LYS A 9 3.78 6.00 17.36
C LYS A 9 3.92 6.88 16.13
N ARG A 10 3.66 6.30 14.95
CA ARG A 10 3.80 6.98 13.65
C ARG A 10 2.48 7.53 13.16
N LEU A 11 2.49 8.72 12.59
CA LEU A 11 1.41 9.34 11.84
C LEU A 11 1.72 9.25 10.34
N ILE A 12 0.85 8.55 9.60
CA ILE A 12 1.10 8.19 8.20
C ILE A 12 -0.07 8.64 7.33
N PRO A 13 0.04 9.79 6.63
CA PRO A 13 -0.94 10.20 5.63
C PRO A 13 -0.96 9.21 4.45
N CYS A 14 -2.16 8.87 4.01
CA CYS A 14 -2.39 8.01 2.85
C CYS A 14 -3.03 8.83 1.73
N LEU A 15 -2.39 8.82 0.57
CA LEU A 15 -2.72 9.61 -0.60
C LEU A 15 -3.14 8.69 -1.75
N ASP A 16 -4.42 8.79 -2.15
CA ASP A 16 -4.93 8.08 -3.31
C ASP A 16 -4.57 8.86 -4.57
N VAL A 17 -3.87 8.21 -5.49
CA VAL A 17 -3.41 8.77 -6.77
C VAL A 17 -4.19 8.14 -7.91
N ARG A 18 -4.66 8.98 -8.84
CA ARG A 18 -5.31 8.58 -10.07
C ARG A 18 -4.85 9.48 -11.20
N ASP A 19 -4.36 8.89 -12.29
CA ASP A 19 -3.89 9.63 -13.48
C ASP A 19 -2.87 10.74 -13.12
N GLY A 20 -1.96 10.46 -12.18
CA GLY A 20 -0.92 11.40 -11.70
C GLY A 20 -1.44 12.51 -10.76
N ARG A 21 -2.73 12.52 -10.42
CA ARG A 21 -3.39 13.51 -9.56
C ARG A 21 -3.86 12.88 -8.27
N LEU A 22 -3.91 13.65 -7.18
CA LEU A 22 -4.58 13.18 -5.97
C LEU A 22 -6.08 13.15 -6.18
N THR A 23 -6.73 12.14 -5.60
CA THR A 23 -8.18 12.02 -5.68
C THR A 23 -8.82 11.65 -4.36
N LYS A 24 -10.07 12.08 -4.16
CA LYS A 24 -10.92 11.59 -3.08
C LYS A 24 -12.27 11.16 -3.63
N GLY A 25 -12.75 10.00 -3.19
CA GLY A 25 -14.08 9.50 -3.52
C GLY A 25 -14.63 8.63 -2.39
N VAL A 26 -15.91 8.26 -2.50
CA VAL A 26 -16.56 7.31 -1.59
C VAL A 26 -16.69 5.99 -2.31
N ARG A 27 -16.03 4.94 -1.82
CA ARG A 27 -16.01 3.60 -2.44
C ARG A 27 -15.67 3.66 -3.95
N PHE A 28 -14.63 4.42 -4.30
CA PHE A 28 -14.17 4.61 -5.69
C PHE A 28 -15.22 5.22 -6.64
N LYS A 29 -16.25 5.90 -6.08
CA LYS A 29 -17.25 6.66 -6.83
C LYS A 29 -17.18 8.13 -6.45
N GLY A 30 -17.52 9.00 -7.42
CA GLY A 30 -17.50 10.45 -7.22
C GLY A 30 -16.10 10.99 -6.95
N ASN A 31 -15.08 10.39 -7.58
CA ASN A 31 -13.69 10.81 -7.46
C ASN A 31 -13.53 12.25 -7.96
N VAL A 32 -13.11 13.14 -7.06
CA VAL A 32 -12.72 14.51 -7.38
C VAL A 32 -11.21 14.63 -7.32
N ASP A 33 -10.64 15.50 -8.16
CA ASP A 33 -9.25 15.92 -8.07
C ASP A 33 -9.09 16.83 -6.85
N ILE A 34 -8.09 16.53 -6.01
CA ILE A 34 -7.84 17.29 -4.77
C ILE A 34 -6.45 17.94 -4.72
N GLY A 35 -5.63 17.84 -5.76
CA GLY A 35 -4.31 18.47 -5.76
C GLY A 35 -3.19 17.64 -6.41
N ASP A 36 -2.02 18.27 -6.46
CA ASP A 36 -0.79 17.62 -6.91
C ASP A 36 -0.22 16.74 -5.78
N PRO A 37 0.19 15.48 -6.08
CA PRO A 37 0.73 14.57 -5.09
C PRO A 37 2.05 15.05 -4.48
N VAL A 38 2.90 15.73 -5.25
CA VAL A 38 4.22 16.21 -4.82
C VAL A 38 4.06 17.40 -3.87
N GLU A 39 3.24 18.38 -4.24
CA GLU A 39 2.95 19.53 -3.38
C GLU A 39 2.35 19.10 -2.04
N THR A 40 1.39 18.17 -2.07
CA THR A 40 0.74 17.68 -0.86
C THR A 40 1.68 16.84 0.00
N ALA A 41 2.53 16.01 -0.62
CA ALA A 41 3.54 15.24 0.08
C ALA A 41 4.54 16.13 0.80
N ARG A 42 5.03 17.16 0.11
CA ARG A 42 5.90 18.19 0.69
C ARG A 42 5.23 18.87 1.88
N ARG A 43 3.96 19.27 1.74
CA ARG A 43 3.22 19.89 2.84
C ARG A 43 3.12 18.97 4.05
N TYR A 44 2.75 17.71 3.87
CA TYR A 44 2.66 16.75 4.97
C TYR A 44 4.02 16.44 5.61
N TYR A 45 5.08 16.40 4.82
CA TYR A 45 6.45 16.31 5.33
C TYR A 45 6.79 17.52 6.22
N GLU A 46 6.53 18.74 5.76
CA GLU A 46 6.78 19.98 6.52
C GLU A 46 5.88 20.10 7.77
N GLU A 47 4.68 19.51 7.75
CA GLU A 47 3.76 19.40 8.90
C GLU A 47 4.16 18.29 9.91
N GLY A 48 5.20 17.51 9.61
CA GLY A 48 5.77 16.51 10.53
C GLY A 48 5.20 15.10 10.40
N ALA A 49 4.76 14.69 9.21
CA ALA A 49 4.44 13.28 8.94
C ALA A 49 5.68 12.38 9.15
N ASP A 50 5.48 11.20 9.74
CA ASP A 50 6.58 10.24 9.97
C ASP A 50 6.87 9.38 8.73
N GLU A 51 5.86 9.21 7.87
CA GLU A 51 5.92 8.48 6.61
C GLU A 51 4.72 8.89 5.74
N ILE A 52 4.80 8.74 4.42
CA ILE A 52 3.65 8.90 3.50
C ILE A 52 3.39 7.61 2.73
N VAL A 53 2.13 7.29 2.48
CA VAL A 53 1.75 6.15 1.62
C VAL A 53 0.98 6.66 0.41
N PHE A 54 1.36 6.22 -0.78
CA PHE A 54 0.64 6.48 -2.02
C PHE A 54 0.02 5.19 -2.56
N TYR A 55 -1.26 5.25 -2.96
CA TYR A 55 -1.91 4.14 -3.67
C TYR A 55 -2.37 4.57 -5.05
N ASP A 56 -1.90 3.87 -6.09
CA ASP A 56 -2.52 3.92 -7.41
C ASP A 56 -3.85 3.17 -7.37
N ILE A 57 -4.95 3.92 -7.31
CA ILE A 57 -6.28 3.32 -7.27
C ILE A 57 -6.81 2.92 -8.65
N THR A 58 -6.13 3.31 -9.73
CA THR A 58 -6.47 2.96 -11.12
C THR A 58 -5.81 1.66 -11.60
N ALA A 59 -4.60 1.37 -11.13
CA ALA A 59 -3.77 0.30 -11.69
C ALA A 59 -4.44 -1.10 -11.63
N SER A 60 -5.14 -1.44 -10.54
CA SER A 60 -5.76 -2.77 -10.40
C SER A 60 -7.01 -2.97 -11.27
N SER A 61 -7.78 -1.90 -11.54
CA SER A 61 -9.00 -1.99 -12.36
C SER A 61 -8.74 -1.79 -13.85
N GLU A 62 -7.70 -1.05 -14.21
CA GLU A 62 -7.44 -0.64 -15.59
C GLU A 62 -6.18 -1.29 -16.19
N ALA A 63 -5.51 -2.17 -15.43
CA ALA A 63 -4.30 -2.88 -15.84
C ALA A 63 -3.18 -1.96 -16.36
N ARG A 64 -3.07 -0.75 -15.80
CA ARG A 64 -2.01 0.21 -16.12
C ARG A 64 -0.78 -0.02 -15.22
N GLY A 65 0.39 0.36 -15.73
CA GLY A 65 1.64 0.41 -14.95
C GLY A 65 1.65 1.55 -13.93
N ILE A 66 2.59 1.50 -12.98
CA ILE A 66 2.72 2.46 -11.87
C ILE A 66 3.17 3.84 -12.35
N PHE A 67 2.78 4.90 -11.63
CA PHE A 67 3.17 6.30 -11.84
C PHE A 67 4.65 6.60 -11.49
N LEU A 68 5.63 5.95 -12.12
CA LEU A 68 7.04 6.12 -11.75
C LEU A 68 7.52 7.59 -11.76
N ASP A 69 7.00 8.43 -12.66
CA ASP A 69 7.32 9.86 -12.73
C ASP A 69 6.90 10.64 -11.46
N VAL A 70 5.74 10.31 -10.89
CA VAL A 70 5.28 10.92 -9.64
C VAL A 70 6.09 10.39 -8.46
N VAL A 71 6.51 9.12 -8.47
CA VAL A 71 7.39 8.55 -7.43
C VAL A 71 8.74 9.29 -7.39
N GLU A 72 9.38 9.49 -8.56
CA GLU A 72 10.65 10.20 -8.68
C GLU A 72 10.54 11.65 -8.17
N ARG A 73 9.52 12.39 -8.61
CA ARG A 73 9.30 13.78 -8.17
C ARG A 73 9.02 13.91 -6.67
N VAL A 74 8.33 12.93 -6.08
CA VAL A 74 8.12 12.89 -4.63
C VAL A 74 9.45 12.65 -3.91
N ALA A 75 10.25 11.69 -4.37
CA ALA A 75 11.55 11.36 -3.78
C ALA A 75 12.53 12.56 -3.79
N GLU A 76 12.45 13.43 -4.79
CA GLU A 76 13.23 14.67 -4.84
C GLU A 76 12.75 15.74 -3.83
N SER A 77 11.53 15.61 -3.31
CA SER A 77 10.83 16.65 -2.55
C SER A 77 10.72 16.40 -1.05
N ILE A 78 10.80 15.15 -0.59
CA ILE A 78 10.63 14.77 0.82
C ILE A 78 11.77 13.87 1.30
N PHE A 79 12.14 13.99 2.59
CA PHE A 79 13.25 13.25 3.21
C PHE A 79 12.79 12.38 4.38
N ILE A 80 11.57 11.88 4.28
CA ILE A 80 10.97 10.89 5.18
C ILE A 80 10.62 9.63 4.36
N PRO A 81 10.47 8.47 5.00
CA PRO A 81 10.01 7.26 4.34
C PRO A 81 8.72 7.49 3.56
N PHE A 82 8.62 6.89 2.38
CA PHE A 82 7.33 6.73 1.74
C PHE A 82 7.18 5.37 1.06
N SER A 83 5.93 4.90 1.05
CA SER A 83 5.55 3.61 0.48
C SER A 83 4.63 3.81 -0.71
N VAL A 84 4.78 2.98 -1.75
CA VAL A 84 3.93 3.02 -2.95
C VAL A 84 3.23 1.67 -3.13
N GLY A 85 1.92 1.71 -3.33
CA GLY A 85 1.10 0.53 -3.61
C GLY A 85 0.15 0.74 -4.78
N GLY A 86 -0.48 -0.35 -5.22
CA GLY A 86 -1.40 -0.36 -6.37
C GLY A 86 -0.72 -0.85 -7.64
N GLY A 87 -1.29 -1.86 -8.28
CA GLY A 87 -0.78 -2.39 -9.56
C GLY A 87 0.44 -3.31 -9.49
N LEU A 88 1.10 -3.41 -8.34
CA LEU A 88 2.30 -4.27 -8.16
C LEU A 88 1.95 -5.76 -8.25
N SER A 89 2.49 -6.45 -9.25
CA SER A 89 2.19 -7.86 -9.52
C SER A 89 3.43 -8.76 -9.70
N SER A 90 4.61 -8.15 -9.79
CA SER A 90 5.89 -8.83 -9.97
C SER A 90 7.02 -8.22 -9.12
N VAL A 91 8.14 -8.93 -9.01
CA VAL A 91 9.34 -8.42 -8.32
C VAL A 91 9.98 -7.28 -9.14
N GLU A 92 9.81 -7.31 -10.45
CA GLU A 92 10.25 -6.28 -11.39
C GLU A 92 9.48 -4.97 -11.19
N ASP A 93 8.16 -5.04 -10.99
CA ASP A 93 7.33 -3.87 -10.65
C ASP A 93 7.82 -3.23 -9.34
N MET A 94 8.07 -4.07 -8.33
CA MET A 94 8.59 -3.61 -7.03
C MET A 94 9.96 -2.94 -7.20
N ARG A 95 10.86 -3.56 -7.97
CA ARG A 95 12.20 -3.01 -8.24
C ARG A 95 12.12 -1.64 -8.89
N ALA A 96 11.26 -1.46 -9.89
CA ALA A 96 11.10 -0.20 -10.60
C ALA A 96 10.67 0.92 -9.63
N VAL A 97 9.71 0.65 -8.76
CA VAL A 97 9.21 1.60 -7.77
C VAL A 97 10.25 1.94 -6.70
N LEU A 98 10.99 0.95 -6.21
CA LEU A 98 12.08 1.18 -5.26
C LEU A 98 13.23 1.99 -5.87
N LEU A 99 13.59 1.71 -7.14
CA LEU A 99 14.61 2.48 -7.86
C LEU A 99 14.17 3.91 -8.19
N ALA A 100 12.87 4.14 -8.36
CA ALA A 100 12.30 5.48 -8.51
C ALA A 100 12.33 6.31 -7.21
N GLY A 101 12.69 5.71 -6.07
CA GLY A 101 12.95 6.43 -4.82
C GLY A 101 12.02 6.11 -3.66
N ALA A 102 11.01 5.24 -3.86
CA ALA A 102 10.22 4.73 -2.73
C ALA A 102 11.08 3.82 -1.84
N GLU A 103 10.90 3.90 -0.53
CA GLU A 103 11.61 3.00 0.39
C GLU A 103 10.92 1.64 0.53
N LYS A 104 9.61 1.61 0.26
CA LYS A 104 8.75 0.44 0.46
C LYS A 104 7.71 0.31 -0.63
N VAL A 105 7.32 -0.93 -0.85
CA VAL A 105 6.24 -1.31 -1.77
C VAL A 105 5.10 -1.96 -1.00
N SER A 106 3.86 -1.68 -1.41
CA SER A 106 2.67 -2.31 -0.84
C SER A 106 1.96 -3.20 -1.85
N VAL A 107 1.85 -4.49 -1.52
CA VAL A 107 1.10 -5.49 -2.30
C VAL A 107 -0.16 -5.93 -1.56
N ASN A 108 -1.24 -6.18 -2.31
CA ASN A 108 -2.50 -6.68 -1.78
C ASN A 108 -3.09 -7.74 -2.73
N SER A 109 -3.85 -7.32 -3.74
CA SER A 109 -4.58 -8.25 -4.62
C SER A 109 -3.69 -9.29 -5.30
N ALA A 110 -2.46 -8.91 -5.71
CA ALA A 110 -1.50 -9.83 -6.30
C ALA A 110 -0.95 -10.83 -5.26
N ALA A 111 -0.63 -10.36 -4.05
CA ALA A 111 -0.14 -11.22 -2.97
C ALA A 111 -1.20 -12.23 -2.52
N VAL A 112 -2.48 -11.87 -2.49
CA VAL A 112 -3.55 -12.82 -2.16
C VAL A 112 -3.70 -13.91 -3.24
N LYS A 113 -3.49 -13.57 -4.52
CA LYS A 113 -3.54 -14.53 -5.64
C LYS A 113 -2.29 -15.41 -5.70
N ASP A 114 -1.13 -14.83 -5.46
CA ASP A 114 0.18 -15.49 -5.43
C ASP A 114 0.94 -15.08 -4.16
N PRO A 115 0.78 -15.83 -3.04
CA PRO A 115 1.42 -15.51 -1.77
C PRO A 115 2.95 -15.55 -1.82
N TYR A 116 3.54 -16.27 -2.78
CA TYR A 116 5.00 -16.32 -2.96
C TYR A 116 5.57 -15.01 -3.53
N LEU A 117 4.71 -14.08 -4.00
CA LEU A 117 5.16 -12.72 -4.35
C LEU A 117 5.75 -11.99 -3.14
N ILE A 118 5.23 -12.20 -1.92
CA ILE A 118 5.73 -11.57 -0.70
C ILE A 118 7.14 -12.06 -0.40
N SER A 119 7.35 -13.38 -0.38
CA SER A 119 8.67 -13.96 -0.10
C SER A 119 9.69 -13.60 -1.16
N ARG A 120 9.32 -13.64 -2.45
CA ARG A 120 10.24 -13.24 -3.53
C ARG A 120 10.64 -11.76 -3.44
N GLY A 121 9.72 -10.88 -3.06
CA GLY A 121 10.04 -9.47 -2.80
C GLY A 121 10.98 -9.31 -1.60
N ALA A 122 10.70 -10.02 -0.50
CA ALA A 122 11.52 -9.98 0.71
C ALA A 122 12.92 -10.56 0.48
N ASP A 123 13.06 -11.63 -0.30
CA ASP A 123 14.35 -12.21 -0.67
C ASP A 123 15.18 -11.23 -1.54
N ALA A 124 14.50 -10.45 -2.38
CA ALA A 124 15.16 -9.50 -3.29
C ALA A 124 15.56 -8.17 -2.63
N PHE A 125 14.74 -7.66 -1.70
CA PHE A 125 14.87 -6.29 -1.16
C PHE A 125 14.93 -6.21 0.37
N GLY A 126 14.73 -7.34 1.07
CA GLY A 126 14.58 -7.42 2.51
C GLY A 126 13.12 -7.20 2.96
N SER A 127 12.71 -7.89 4.04
CA SER A 127 11.33 -7.81 4.55
C SER A 127 10.90 -6.39 4.95
N GLN A 128 11.84 -5.52 5.31
CA GLN A 128 11.55 -4.13 5.67
C GLN A 128 11.00 -3.30 4.50
N ALA A 129 11.25 -3.73 3.25
CA ALA A 129 10.78 -3.06 2.04
C ALA A 129 9.38 -3.51 1.60
N ILE A 130 8.83 -4.59 2.18
CA ILE A 130 7.59 -5.22 1.74
C ILE A 130 6.47 -4.98 2.75
N VAL A 131 5.45 -4.25 2.32
CA VAL A 131 4.21 -4.03 3.08
C VAL A 131 3.09 -4.85 2.44
N VAL A 132 2.30 -5.55 3.25
CA VAL A 132 1.10 -6.25 2.78
C VAL A 132 -0.13 -5.44 3.16
N GLY A 133 -0.80 -4.86 2.17
CA GLY A 133 -2.11 -4.26 2.33
C GLY A 133 -3.17 -5.36 2.45
N MET A 134 -4.02 -5.26 3.48
CA MET A 134 -5.08 -6.24 3.74
C MET A 134 -6.43 -5.54 3.85
N ASP A 135 -7.25 -5.66 2.82
CA ASP A 135 -8.64 -5.23 2.89
C ASP A 135 -9.50 -6.36 3.45
N VAL A 136 -10.32 -6.05 4.45
CA VAL A 136 -11.17 -7.03 5.14
C VAL A 136 -12.62 -6.57 5.19
N ARG A 137 -13.55 -7.52 5.06
CA ARG A 137 -14.98 -7.28 5.32
C ARG A 137 -15.46 -8.16 6.47
N LYS A 138 -16.43 -7.66 7.24
CA LYS A 138 -17.11 -8.48 8.25
C LYS A 138 -17.97 -9.53 7.54
N ALA A 139 -17.74 -10.81 7.85
CA ALA A 139 -18.43 -11.95 7.25
C ALA A 139 -19.13 -12.85 8.29
N GLY A 140 -18.90 -12.61 9.58
CA GLY A 140 -19.45 -13.44 10.67
C GLY A 140 -18.56 -14.64 10.97
N ARG A 141 -18.61 -15.13 12.21
CA ARG A 141 -17.73 -16.22 12.67
C ARG A 141 -18.26 -17.57 12.20
N THR A 142 -17.38 -18.37 11.61
CA THR A 142 -17.64 -19.76 11.22
C THR A 142 -16.41 -20.62 11.56
N PRO A 143 -16.49 -21.96 11.55
CA PRO A 143 -15.31 -22.80 11.74
C PRO A 143 -14.16 -22.53 10.75
N GLY A 144 -14.48 -22.14 9.51
CA GLY A 144 -13.49 -21.74 8.50
C GLY A 144 -13.06 -20.26 8.56
N MET A 145 -13.72 -19.45 9.40
CA MET A 145 -13.47 -18.02 9.55
C MET A 145 -13.60 -17.57 11.00
N PRO A 146 -12.70 -18.02 11.89
CA PRO A 146 -12.81 -17.77 13.33
C PRO A 146 -12.67 -16.28 13.70
N SER A 147 -11.99 -15.47 12.88
CA SER A 147 -11.90 -14.01 13.10
C SER A 147 -13.25 -13.32 12.89
N GLY A 148 -14.09 -13.89 12.02
CA GLY A 148 -15.32 -13.26 11.52
C GLY A 148 -15.10 -12.21 10.43
N TYR A 149 -13.87 -12.12 9.90
CA TYR A 149 -13.47 -11.20 8.85
C TYR A 149 -12.86 -11.95 7.67
N GLU A 150 -13.30 -11.60 6.48
CA GLU A 150 -12.88 -12.20 5.21
C GLU A 150 -11.99 -11.23 4.43
N ILE A 151 -10.90 -11.75 3.85
CA ILE A 151 -10.08 -11.01 2.89
C ILE A 151 -10.87 -10.72 1.62
N VAL A 152 -10.77 -9.47 1.19
CA VAL A 152 -11.32 -9.00 -0.08
C VAL A 152 -10.20 -8.38 -0.91
N ILE A 153 -10.30 -8.51 -2.23
CA ILE A 153 -9.34 -7.92 -3.18
C ILE A 153 -10.06 -7.01 -4.18
N HIS A 154 -9.30 -6.38 -5.08
CA HIS A 154 -9.80 -5.43 -6.08
C HIS A 154 -10.54 -4.24 -5.45
N GLY A 155 -9.96 -3.62 -4.42
CA GLY A 155 -10.61 -2.51 -3.70
C GLY A 155 -11.88 -2.95 -2.98
N GLY A 156 -11.84 -4.14 -2.36
CA GLY A 156 -12.93 -4.67 -1.55
C GLY A 156 -14.10 -5.31 -2.30
N ARG A 157 -13.98 -5.55 -3.61
CA ARG A 157 -15.09 -6.05 -4.45
C ARG A 157 -15.19 -7.57 -4.51
N ILE A 158 -14.06 -8.28 -4.44
CA ILE A 158 -14.03 -9.74 -4.62
C ILE A 158 -13.70 -10.41 -3.29
N PRO A 159 -14.65 -11.14 -2.67
CA PRO A 159 -14.39 -11.95 -1.49
C PRO A 159 -13.57 -13.19 -1.85
N MET A 160 -12.61 -13.53 -0.98
CA MET A 160 -11.64 -14.61 -1.25
C MET A 160 -11.86 -15.87 -0.44
N GLY A 161 -12.82 -15.90 0.49
CA GLY A 161 -13.05 -17.03 1.39
C GLY A 161 -11.95 -17.25 2.42
N LEU A 162 -11.00 -16.31 2.55
CA LEU A 162 -9.85 -16.42 3.45
C LEU A 162 -10.12 -15.67 4.76
N ASP A 163 -9.86 -16.32 5.89
CA ASP A 163 -9.88 -15.67 7.20
C ASP A 163 -8.76 -14.64 7.32
N ALA A 164 -9.11 -13.43 7.78
CA ALA A 164 -8.17 -12.32 7.86
C ALA A 164 -6.96 -12.59 8.78
N ILE A 165 -7.17 -13.22 9.94
CA ILE A 165 -6.08 -13.48 10.89
C ILE A 165 -5.20 -14.62 10.36
N ALA A 166 -5.79 -15.65 9.76
CA ALA A 166 -5.03 -16.72 9.11
C ALA A 166 -4.17 -16.19 7.96
N TRP A 167 -4.71 -15.26 7.15
CA TRP A 167 -3.96 -14.60 6.09
C TRP A 167 -2.82 -13.73 6.63
N ALA A 168 -3.07 -12.93 7.67
CA ALA A 168 -2.02 -12.11 8.32
C ALA A 168 -0.83 -12.94 8.84
N ARG A 169 -1.07 -14.16 9.30
CA ARG A 169 -0.02 -15.09 9.78
C ARG A 169 0.73 -15.79 8.66
N ARG A 170 0.13 -15.87 7.47
CA ARG A 170 0.73 -16.50 6.28
C ARG A 170 1.67 -15.54 5.55
N CYS A 171 1.36 -14.24 5.59
CA CYS A 171 2.20 -13.17 5.09
C CYS A 171 3.47 -13.06 5.92
#